data_AF-A0A2H1JJ91-F1
#
_entry.id   AF-A0A2H1JJ91-F1
#
_cell.length_a   1.000
_cell.length_b   1.000
_cell.length_c   1.000
_cell.angle_alpha   90.00
_cell.angle_beta   90.00
_cell.angle_gamma   90.00
#
_symmetry.space_group_name_H-M   'P 1'
#
loop_
_entity.id
_entity.type
_entity.pdbx_description
1 polymer ?
#
loop_
_entity_poly.entity_id
_entity_poly.type
_entity_poly.pdbx_seq_one_letter_code
_entity_poly.pdbx_strand_id
1 'polypeptide(L)'
;MKNIFSGLRKPGGSSSRKGPDQQFGTGLWRHNRDRFIRAVDRYYTTCVAIHELLPEGQSPSADANMIIDGTQHLNDLVPAVDEITGWLHAHHPVSGQVVPGHTRHAIGDTPELLTRASSKVAEAVLAASMARTEIIAGRSISPSAKATERFISDAAQLLDRAQGNLAGAGRTHLSNGADGAPES
;
A
#
# COMPACT_ATOMS: atom_id res chain seq x y z
N MET A 1 8.83 -15.11 -14.27
CA MET A 1 8.68 -13.67 -14.58
C MET A 1 9.97 -12.97 -14.18
N LYS A 2 10.57 -12.15 -15.05
CA LYS A 2 11.91 -11.58 -14.84
C LYS A 2 11.81 -10.21 -14.16
N ASN A 3 12.45 -10.07 -13.00
CA ASN A 3 12.59 -8.80 -12.27
C ASN A 3 13.41 -7.81 -13.10
N ILE A 4 12.80 -6.69 -13.48
CA ILE A 4 13.38 -5.64 -14.33
C ILE A 4 14.34 -4.68 -13.59
N PHE A 5 14.62 -4.92 -12.31
CA PHE A 5 15.58 -4.14 -11.50
C PHE A 5 16.88 -4.90 -11.18
N SER A 6 17.20 -5.97 -11.91
CA SER A 6 18.47 -6.67 -11.75
C SER A 6 19.59 -5.99 -12.52
N GLY A 7 20.28 -5.04 -11.89
CA GLY A 7 21.49 -4.48 -12.49
C GLY A 7 22.01 -3.21 -11.82
N LEU A 8 22.53 -3.28 -10.59
CA LEU A 8 23.59 -2.38 -10.11
C LEU A 8 24.25 -2.97 -8.85
N ARG A 9 25.52 -3.35 -8.99
CA ARG A 9 26.36 -3.88 -7.91
C ARG A 9 27.02 -2.71 -7.16
N LYS A 10 26.97 -2.80 -5.84
CA LYS A 10 27.41 -1.87 -4.79
C LYS A 10 28.92 -1.55 -4.84
N PRO A 11 29.33 -0.33 -4.43
CA PRO A 11 30.48 -0.19 -3.54
C PRO A 11 30.03 0.38 -2.18
N GLY A 12 30.75 -0.03 -1.13
CA GLY A 12 30.46 0.31 0.25
C GLY A 12 30.47 1.81 0.52
N GLY A 13 29.42 2.27 1.19
CA GLY A 13 29.29 3.58 1.80
C GLY A 13 28.17 3.49 2.83
N SER A 14 28.39 4.04 4.02
CA SER A 14 27.38 4.19 5.07
C SER A 14 26.05 4.61 4.45
N SER A 15 25.04 3.73 4.44
CA SER A 15 23.72 4.11 4.00
C SER A 15 23.17 5.07 5.06
N SER A 16 23.39 6.37 4.88
CA SER A 16 22.45 7.35 5.38
C SER A 16 21.08 6.88 4.87
N ARG A 17 20.30 6.23 5.73
CA ARG A 17 18.89 5.99 5.43
C ARG A 17 18.33 7.38 5.20
N LYS A 18 17.99 7.69 3.96
CA LYS A 18 17.25 8.90 3.63
C LYS A 18 16.06 8.95 4.58
N GLY A 19 15.90 10.06 5.31
CA GLY A 19 14.76 10.23 6.19
C GLY A 19 13.45 10.11 5.38
N PRO A 20 12.31 9.76 6.00
CA PRO A 20 11.04 9.63 5.30
C PRO A 20 10.70 10.85 4.43
N ASP A 21 11.02 12.05 4.90
CA ASP A 21 10.86 13.32 4.20
C ASP A 21 11.68 13.39 2.90
N GLN A 22 12.88 12.82 2.90
CA GLN A 22 13.76 12.78 1.73
C GLN A 22 13.37 11.66 0.76
N GLN A 23 12.68 10.62 1.24
CA GLN A 23 12.26 9.48 0.42
C GLN A 23 10.87 9.70 -0.21
N PHE A 24 9.94 10.30 0.51
CA PHE A 24 8.52 10.41 0.12
C PHE A 24 8.04 11.87 0.00
N GLY A 25 8.89 12.83 0.33
CA GLY A 25 8.54 14.25 0.39
C GLY A 25 7.72 14.60 1.64
N THR A 26 7.13 15.79 1.62
CA THR A 26 6.28 16.30 2.70
C THR A 26 4.83 16.54 2.28
N GLY A 27 4.50 16.33 1.00
CA GLY A 27 3.17 16.56 0.44
C GLY A 27 2.32 15.30 0.30
N LEU A 28 1.42 15.33 -0.68
CA LEU A 28 0.39 14.31 -0.89
C LEU A 28 0.89 12.86 -0.91
N TRP A 29 2.06 12.59 -1.51
CA TRP A 29 2.60 11.23 -1.63
C TRP A 29 2.87 10.59 -0.27
N ARG A 30 3.59 11.32 0.60
CA ARG A 30 3.81 10.89 1.98
C ARG A 30 2.51 10.78 2.75
N HIS A 31 1.58 11.72 2.57
CA HIS A 31 0.29 11.64 3.26
C HIS A 31 -0.49 10.37 2.92
N ASN A 32 -0.54 10.00 1.64
CA ASN A 32 -1.20 8.76 1.20
C ASN A 32 -0.51 7.51 1.77
N ARG A 33 0.84 7.48 1.76
CA ARG A 33 1.65 6.42 2.37
C ARG A 33 1.36 6.26 3.86
N ASP A 34 1.45 7.35 4.62
CA ASP A 34 1.27 7.34 6.07
C ASP A 34 -0.17 6.95 6.42
N ARG A 35 -1.16 7.34 5.61
CA ARG A 35 -2.55 6.89 5.78
C ARG A 35 -2.70 5.39 5.59
N PHE A 36 -2.03 4.80 4.59
CA PHE A 36 -2.04 3.36 4.37
C PHE A 36 -1.45 2.62 5.57
N ILE A 37 -0.25 3.00 6.00
CA ILE A 37 0.47 2.36 7.11
C ILE A 37 -0.33 2.44 8.41
N ARG A 38 -0.91 3.61 8.73
CA ARG A 38 -1.77 3.76 9.90
C ARG A 38 -3.00 2.84 9.86
N ALA A 39 -3.55 2.58 8.67
CA ALA A 39 -4.66 1.65 8.51
C ALA A 39 -4.20 0.19 8.75
N VAL A 40 -3.01 -0.18 8.27
CA VAL A 40 -2.39 -1.49 8.55
C VAL A 40 -2.12 -1.68 10.04
N ASP A 41 -1.53 -0.68 10.73
CA ASP A 41 -1.29 -0.73 12.18
C ASP A 41 -2.59 -0.89 12.97
N ARG A 42 -3.66 -0.22 12.53
CA ARG A 42 -4.99 -0.34 13.14
C ARG A 42 -5.60 -1.72 12.90
N TYR A 43 -5.37 -2.30 11.73
CA TYR A 43 -5.79 -3.66 11.42
C TYR A 43 -5.10 -4.67 12.34
N TYR A 44 -3.78 -4.56 12.48
CA TYR A 44 -3.01 -5.39 13.41
C TYR A 44 -3.52 -5.28 14.85
N THR A 45 -3.74 -4.05 15.34
CA THR A 45 -4.30 -3.81 16.67
C THR A 45 -5.67 -4.49 16.85
N THR A 46 -6.50 -4.49 15.80
CA THR A 46 -7.81 -5.16 15.82
C THR A 46 -7.66 -6.68 15.87
N CYS A 47 -6.69 -7.24 15.16
CA CYS A 47 -6.38 -8.68 15.20
C CYS A 47 -5.90 -9.13 16.58
N VAL A 48 -5.01 -8.36 17.22
CA VAL A 48 -4.58 -8.62 18.61
C VAL A 48 -5.79 -8.64 19.54
N ALA A 49 -6.68 -7.66 19.42
CA ALA A 49 -7.89 -7.58 20.25
C ALA A 49 -8.93 -8.68 19.95
N ILE A 50 -8.87 -9.33 18.79
CA ILE A 50 -9.67 -10.54 18.48
C ILE A 50 -9.01 -11.77 19.10
N HIS A 51 -7.69 -11.89 18.97
CA HIS A 51 -6.93 -13.00 19.54
C HIS A 51 -7.08 -13.08 21.07
N GLU A 52 -7.08 -11.94 21.76
CA GLU A 52 -7.31 -11.84 23.21
C GLU A 52 -8.71 -12.28 23.67
N LEU A 53 -9.70 -12.35 22.77
CA LEU A 53 -11.04 -12.85 23.09
C LEU A 53 -11.15 -14.37 22.98
N LEU A 54 -10.15 -15.05 22.42
CA LEU A 54 -10.15 -16.49 22.27
C LEU A 54 -9.71 -17.14 23.60
N PRO A 55 -10.41 -18.19 24.07
CA PRO A 55 -10.02 -18.90 25.29
C PRO A 55 -8.59 -19.48 25.19
N GLU A 56 -7.83 -19.39 26.28
CA GLU A 56 -6.48 -19.97 26.34
C GLU A 56 -6.51 -21.46 26.00
N GLY A 57 -5.61 -21.89 25.11
CA GLY A 57 -5.51 -23.28 24.65
C GLY A 57 -6.52 -23.69 23.57
N GLN A 58 -7.42 -22.80 23.15
CA GLN A 58 -8.28 -23.04 21.99
C GLN A 58 -7.66 -22.47 20.72
N SER A 59 -7.52 -23.31 19.68
CA SER A 59 -7.09 -22.83 18.37
C SER A 59 -8.15 -21.90 17.77
N PRO A 60 -7.76 -20.77 17.14
CA PRO A 60 -8.71 -19.91 16.46
C PRO A 60 -9.49 -20.67 15.37
N SER A 61 -10.75 -20.27 15.16
CA SER A 61 -11.55 -20.79 14.05
C SER A 61 -10.91 -20.42 12.70
N ALA A 62 -11.29 -21.13 11.63
CA ALA A 62 -10.83 -20.81 10.28
C ALA A 62 -11.13 -19.35 9.88
N ASP A 63 -12.33 -18.84 10.23
CA ASP A 63 -12.70 -17.45 9.98
C ASP A 63 -11.85 -16.46 10.80
N ALA A 64 -11.48 -16.81 12.04
CA ALA A 64 -10.60 -15.96 12.85
C ALA A 64 -9.16 -15.96 12.30
N ASN A 65 -8.65 -17.12 11.89
CA ASN A 65 -7.35 -17.23 11.23
C ASN A 65 -7.31 -16.41 9.94
N MET A 66 -8.37 -16.42 9.12
CA MET A 66 -8.45 -15.58 7.91
C MET A 66 -8.25 -14.09 8.21
N ILE A 67 -8.82 -13.59 9.31
CA ILE A 67 -8.62 -12.19 9.73
C ILE A 67 -7.18 -11.97 10.23
N ILE A 68 -6.65 -12.87 11.05
CA ILE A 68 -5.29 -12.79 11.60
C ILE A 68 -4.25 -12.80 10.47
N ASP A 69 -4.37 -13.75 9.53
CA ASP A 69 -3.51 -13.91 8.36
C ASP A 69 -3.56 -12.69 7.43
N GLY A 70 -4.69 -11.96 7.42
CA GLY A 70 -4.82 -10.67 6.74
C GLY A 70 -3.78 -9.62 7.16
N THR A 71 -3.21 -9.74 8.37
CA THR A 71 -2.10 -8.89 8.83
C THR A 71 -0.86 -9.10 7.96
N GLN A 72 -0.52 -10.37 7.69
CA GLN A 72 0.64 -10.69 6.86
C GLN A 72 0.42 -10.16 5.44
N HIS A 73 -0.75 -10.39 4.86
CA HIS A 73 -1.09 -9.89 3.53
C HIS A 73 -0.98 -8.36 3.43
N LEU A 74 -1.48 -7.63 4.42
CA LEU A 74 -1.38 -6.16 4.43
C LEU A 74 0.06 -5.66 4.60
N ASN A 75 0.88 -6.35 5.41
CA ASN A 75 2.31 -6.03 5.54
C ASN A 75 3.07 -6.25 4.24
N ASP A 76 2.71 -7.30 3.48
CA ASP A 76 3.32 -7.58 2.17
C ASP A 76 2.99 -6.49 1.12
N LEU A 77 1.94 -5.68 1.34
CA LEU A 77 1.61 -4.54 0.48
C LEU A 77 2.39 -3.25 0.80
N VAL A 78 2.96 -3.14 2.01
CA VAL A 78 3.70 -1.93 2.43
C VAL A 78 4.88 -1.61 1.49
N PRO A 79 5.72 -2.58 1.09
CA PRO A 79 6.78 -2.34 0.11
C PRO A 79 6.28 -1.75 -1.21
N ALA A 80 5.13 -2.21 -1.72
CA ALA A 80 4.56 -1.69 -2.96
C ALA A 80 4.16 -0.22 -2.82
N VAL A 81 3.55 0.16 -1.69
CA VAL A 81 3.22 1.57 -1.39
C VAL A 81 4.48 2.43 -1.30
N ASP A 82 5.52 1.93 -0.65
CA ASP A 82 6.82 2.61 -0.53
C ASP A 82 7.47 2.83 -1.91
N GLU A 83 7.43 1.83 -2.77
CA GLU A 83 7.97 1.92 -4.13
C GLU A 83 7.20 2.93 -4.99
N ILE A 84 5.86 2.85 -5.00
CA ILE A 84 5.02 3.77 -5.77
C ILE A 84 5.26 5.22 -5.29
N THR A 85 5.22 5.44 -3.98
CA THR A 85 5.33 6.78 -3.40
C THR A 85 6.74 7.36 -3.56
N GLY A 86 7.77 6.54 -3.42
CA GLY A 86 9.15 6.93 -3.69
C GLY A 86 9.38 7.30 -5.16
N TRP A 87 8.83 6.52 -6.10
CA TRP A 87 8.90 6.84 -7.53
C TRP A 87 8.19 8.15 -7.85
N LEU A 88 6.96 8.33 -7.33
CA LEU A 88 6.18 9.57 -7.51
C LEU A 88 6.93 10.79 -6.96
N HIS A 89 7.54 10.68 -5.78
CA HIS A 89 8.30 11.79 -5.22
C HIS A 89 9.55 12.12 -6.05
N ALA A 90 10.26 11.11 -6.55
CA ALA A 90 11.48 11.30 -7.34
C ALA A 90 11.23 11.95 -8.71
N HIS A 91 10.12 11.61 -9.39
CA HIS A 91 9.84 12.07 -10.75
C HIS A 91 8.83 13.21 -10.82
N HIS A 92 7.92 13.27 -9.84
CA HIS A 92 6.83 14.24 -9.79
C HIS A 92 6.68 14.77 -8.36
N PRO A 93 7.67 15.49 -7.82
CA PRO A 93 7.63 15.99 -6.46
C PRO A 93 6.43 16.93 -6.26
N VAL A 94 5.62 16.66 -5.25
CA VAL A 94 4.50 17.50 -4.85
C VAL A 94 4.67 17.88 -3.38
N SER A 95 4.73 19.17 -3.10
CA SER A 95 4.78 19.73 -1.74
C SER A 95 3.39 20.05 -1.17
N GLY A 96 2.40 20.26 -2.04
CA GLY A 96 1.01 20.54 -1.67
C GLY A 96 0.14 19.28 -1.52
N GLN A 97 -1.17 19.51 -1.37
CA GLN A 97 -2.19 18.45 -1.31
C GLN A 97 -2.89 18.22 -2.66
N VAL A 98 -2.55 19.01 -3.68
CA VAL A 98 -3.19 18.95 -5.01
C VAL A 98 -2.13 18.56 -6.04
N VAL A 99 -2.47 17.56 -6.86
CA VAL A 99 -1.64 17.14 -7.98
C VAL A 99 -1.79 18.12 -9.14
N PRO A 100 -0.71 18.74 -9.63
CA PRO A 100 -0.78 19.62 -10.81
C PRO A 100 -1.31 18.88 -12.05
N GLY A 101 -1.98 19.61 -12.95
CA GLY A 101 -2.61 19.01 -14.14
C GLY A 101 -1.62 18.26 -15.05
N HIS A 102 -0.42 18.83 -15.28
CA HIS A 102 0.62 18.17 -16.07
C HIS A 102 1.10 16.85 -15.45
N THR A 103 1.21 16.80 -14.12
CA THR A 103 1.55 15.58 -13.39
C THR A 103 0.48 14.52 -13.56
N ARG A 104 -0.80 14.89 -13.46
CA ARG A 104 -1.94 13.98 -13.63
C ARG A 104 -1.95 13.33 -15.02
N HIS A 105 -1.57 14.06 -16.08
CA HIS A 105 -1.43 13.48 -17.42
C HIS A 105 -0.30 12.44 -17.50
N ALA A 106 0.79 12.62 -16.74
CA ALA A 106 1.93 11.71 -16.76
C ALA A 106 1.69 10.43 -15.94
N ILE A 107 1.01 10.53 -14.79
CA ILE A 107 0.86 9.41 -13.84
C ILE A 107 -0.54 8.79 -13.82
N GLY A 108 -1.47 9.31 -14.63
CA GLY A 108 -2.85 8.84 -14.70
C GLY A 108 -3.62 8.99 -13.38
N ASP A 109 -4.42 7.98 -13.04
CA ASP A 109 -5.24 7.91 -11.82
C ASP A 109 -4.50 7.31 -10.61
N THR A 110 -3.17 7.18 -10.68
CA THR A 110 -2.34 6.62 -9.60
C THR A 110 -2.61 7.27 -8.22
N PRO A 111 -2.75 8.61 -8.09
CA PRO A 111 -3.09 9.23 -6.81
C PRO A 111 -4.43 8.75 -6.25
N GLU A 112 -5.45 8.66 -7.10
CA GLU A 112 -6.79 8.19 -6.74
C GLU A 112 -6.75 6.70 -6.35
N LEU A 113 -5.96 5.88 -7.05
CA LEU A 113 -5.78 4.46 -6.72
C LEU A 113 -5.12 4.28 -5.34
N LEU A 114 -4.09 5.06 -5.03
CA LEU A 114 -3.44 5.04 -3.70
C LEU A 114 -4.42 5.43 -2.58
N THR A 115 -5.17 6.51 -2.76
CA THR A 115 -6.18 6.93 -1.78
C THR A 115 -7.26 5.85 -1.60
N ARG A 116 -7.73 5.24 -2.69
CA ARG A 116 -8.71 4.14 -2.64
C ARG A 116 -8.15 2.89 -1.96
N ALA A 117 -6.88 2.55 -2.20
CA ALA A 117 -6.23 1.42 -1.54
C ALA A 117 -6.22 1.61 -0.01
N SER A 118 -5.84 2.80 0.47
CA SER A 118 -5.91 3.14 1.90
C SER A 118 -7.33 3.07 2.45
N SER A 119 -8.34 3.50 1.69
CA SER A 119 -9.74 3.35 2.09
C SER A 119 -10.18 1.88 2.17
N LYS A 120 -9.68 1.02 1.28
CA LYS A 120 -9.97 -0.43 1.32
C LYS A 120 -9.36 -1.11 2.53
N VAL A 121 -8.14 -0.75 2.93
CA VAL A 121 -7.58 -1.23 4.20
C VAL A 121 -8.42 -0.75 5.39
N ALA A 122 -8.90 0.49 5.37
CA ALA A 122 -9.81 0.98 6.42
C ALA A 122 -11.16 0.23 6.45
N GLU A 123 -11.71 -0.16 5.30
CA GLU A 123 -12.89 -1.03 5.21
C GLU A 123 -12.61 -2.42 5.80
N ALA A 124 -11.42 -2.99 5.55
CA ALA A 124 -10.99 -4.25 6.17
C ALA A 124 -10.89 -4.14 7.71
N VAL A 125 -10.39 -3.02 8.23
CA VAL A 125 -10.37 -2.73 9.68
C VAL A 125 -11.79 -2.71 10.26
N LEU A 126 -12.74 -2.07 9.57
CA LEU A 126 -14.13 -2.02 10.03
C LEU A 126 -14.76 -3.42 10.03
N ALA A 127 -14.54 -4.22 8.99
CA ALA A 127 -15.01 -5.61 8.93
C ALA A 127 -14.41 -6.48 10.05
N ALA A 128 -13.09 -6.39 10.31
CA ALA A 128 -12.47 -7.07 11.44
C ALA A 128 -13.04 -6.59 12.80
N SER A 129 -13.33 -5.29 12.93
CA SER A 129 -13.96 -4.75 14.14
C SER A 129 -15.37 -5.31 14.36
N MET A 130 -16.13 -5.52 13.27
CA MET A 130 -17.44 -6.19 13.34
C MET A 130 -17.31 -7.64 13.77
N ALA A 131 -16.32 -8.38 13.24
CA ALA A 131 -16.03 -9.74 13.69
C ALA A 131 -15.76 -9.79 15.19
N ARG A 132 -15.01 -8.82 15.73
CA ARG A 132 -14.78 -8.72 17.18
C ARG A 132 -16.09 -8.56 17.96
N THR A 133 -17.00 -7.69 17.52
CA THR A 133 -18.31 -7.51 18.15
C THR A 133 -19.19 -8.76 18.04
N GLU A 134 -19.10 -9.49 16.92
CA GLU A 134 -19.80 -10.76 16.71
C GLU A 134 -19.31 -11.85 17.65
N ILE A 135 -17.99 -11.97 17.89
CA ILE A 135 -17.41 -12.90 18.88
C ILE A 135 -17.98 -12.63 20.27
N ILE A 136 -17.93 -11.37 20.71
CA ILE A 136 -18.43 -10.96 22.03
C ILE A 136 -19.92 -11.31 22.20
N ALA A 137 -20.69 -11.22 21.12
CA ALA A 137 -22.11 -11.52 21.11
C ALA A 137 -22.44 -13.01 20.81
N GLY A 138 -21.45 -13.88 20.67
CA GLY A 138 -21.63 -15.29 20.35
C GLY A 138 -22.22 -15.55 18.96
N ARG A 139 -22.03 -14.63 18.00
CA ARG A 139 -22.50 -14.75 16.60
C ARG A 139 -21.40 -15.28 15.69
N SER A 140 -21.80 -15.83 14.56
CA SER A 140 -20.86 -16.22 13.49
C SER A 140 -20.14 -15.00 12.93
N ILE A 141 -18.81 -15.10 12.79
CA ILE A 141 -17.95 -14.06 12.20
C ILE A 141 -17.70 -14.24 10.70
N SER A 142 -18.19 -15.32 10.09
CA SER A 142 -17.88 -15.67 8.69
C SER A 142 -18.18 -14.54 7.68
N PRO A 143 -19.30 -13.78 7.79
CA PRO A 143 -19.54 -12.65 6.89
C PRO A 143 -18.48 -11.56 7.01
N SER A 144 -18.09 -11.22 8.24
CA SER A 144 -17.06 -10.22 8.53
C SER A 144 -15.67 -10.67 8.06
N ALA A 145 -15.31 -11.94 8.28
CA ALA A 145 -14.06 -12.51 7.79
C ALA A 145 -13.95 -12.45 6.26
N LYS A 146 -15.00 -12.86 5.54
CA LYS A 146 -15.04 -12.77 4.07
C LYS A 146 -14.99 -11.33 3.56
N ALA A 147 -15.65 -10.40 4.26
CA ALA A 147 -15.59 -8.99 3.90
C ALA A 147 -14.17 -8.44 4.07
N THR A 148 -13.50 -8.80 5.15
CA THR A 148 -12.10 -8.46 5.43
C THR A 148 -11.17 -8.95 4.32
N GLU A 149 -11.23 -10.24 3.97
CA GLU A 149 -10.42 -10.82 2.88
C GLU A 149 -10.66 -10.07 1.55
N ARG A 150 -11.93 -9.83 1.20
CA ARG A 150 -12.29 -9.09 -0.03
C ARG A 150 -11.69 -7.69 -0.05
N PHE A 151 -11.77 -6.94 1.05
CA PHE A 151 -11.23 -5.58 1.10
C PHE A 151 -9.70 -5.55 1.03
N ILE A 152 -9.01 -6.54 1.60
CA ILE A 152 -7.56 -6.69 1.45
C ILE A 152 -7.21 -6.99 -0.03
N SER A 153 -7.95 -7.89 -0.67
CA SER A 153 -7.76 -8.20 -2.09
C SER A 153 -8.02 -6.98 -3.00
N ASP A 154 -9.08 -6.23 -2.74
CA ASP A 154 -9.38 -4.97 -3.45
C ASP A 154 -8.21 -3.97 -3.30
N ALA A 155 -7.62 -3.85 -2.11
CA ALA A 155 -6.47 -2.97 -1.89
C ALA A 155 -5.26 -3.40 -2.72
N ALA A 156 -4.94 -4.70 -2.73
CA ALA A 156 -3.86 -5.25 -3.54
C ALA A 156 -4.06 -4.96 -5.04
N GLN A 157 -5.26 -5.19 -5.57
CA GLN A 157 -5.58 -4.93 -6.98
C GLN A 157 -5.43 -3.44 -7.36
N LEU A 158 -5.75 -2.52 -6.45
CA LEU A 158 -5.56 -1.09 -6.67
C LEU A 158 -4.07 -0.71 -6.73
N LEU A 159 -3.24 -1.34 -5.89
CA LEU A 159 -1.79 -1.12 -5.91
C LEU A 159 -1.13 -1.73 -7.15
N ASP A 160 -1.56 -2.92 -7.59
CA ASP A 160 -1.08 -3.53 -8.83
C ASP A 160 -1.39 -2.65 -10.05
N ARG A 161 -2.60 -2.07 -10.09
CA ARG A 161 -2.99 -1.11 -11.14
C ARG A 161 -2.14 0.16 -11.10
N ALA A 162 -1.88 0.70 -9.91
CA ALA A 162 -1.02 1.86 -9.72
C ALA A 162 0.41 1.59 -10.23
N GLN A 163 0.99 0.43 -9.91
CA GLN A 163 2.29 0.02 -10.45
C GLN A 163 2.26 -0.13 -11.98
N GLY A 164 1.17 -0.68 -12.54
CA GLY A 164 0.95 -0.78 -13.98
C GLY A 164 1.00 0.59 -14.69
N ASN A 165 0.34 1.60 -14.12
CA ASN A 165 0.38 2.97 -14.61
C ASN A 165 1.81 3.54 -14.62
N LEU A 166 2.55 3.35 -13.51
CA LEU A 166 3.92 3.85 -13.39
C LEU A 166 4.89 3.14 -14.33
N ALA A 167 4.73 1.84 -14.54
CA ALA A 167 5.52 1.09 -15.53
C ALA A 167 5.25 1.58 -16.96
N GLY A 168 4.01 2.00 -17.26
CA GLY A 168 3.67 2.69 -18.50
C GLY A 168 4.36 4.05 -18.63
N ALA A 169 4.24 4.90 -17.61
CA ALA A 169 4.82 6.24 -17.57
C ALA A 169 6.36 6.22 -17.69
N GLY A 170 7.03 5.30 -16.98
CA GLY A 170 8.48 5.13 -17.04
C GLY A 170 9.00 4.74 -18.42
N ARG A 171 8.24 3.96 -19.19
CA ARG A 171 8.59 3.62 -20.59
C ARG A 171 8.50 4.84 -21.51
N THR A 172 7.47 5.68 -21.34
CA THR A 172 7.29 6.92 -22.13
C THR A 172 8.38 7.95 -21.83
N HIS A 173 8.88 8.01 -20.59
CA HIS A 173 9.98 8.90 -20.24
C HIS A 173 11.31 8.47 -20.87
N LEU A 174 11.53 7.16 -21.05
CA LEU A 174 12.73 6.62 -21.71
C LEU A 174 12.69 6.81 -23.23
N SER A 175 11.51 6.77 -23.87
CA SER A 175 11.38 7.03 -25.32
C SER A 175 11.60 8.51 -25.67
N ASN A 176 11.16 9.44 -24.83
CA ASN A 176 11.34 10.88 -25.09
C ASN A 176 12.77 11.39 -24.79
N GLY A 177 13.59 10.62 -24.07
CA GLY A 177 14.98 10.96 -23.78
C GLY A 177 15.98 10.64 -24.91
N ALA A 178 15.52 10.01 -26.01
CA ALA A 178 16.39 9.59 -27.12
C ALA A 178 16.45 10.59 -28.29
N ASP A 179 15.60 11.61 -28.32
CA ASP A 179 15.46 12.55 -29.46
C ASP A 179 16.15 13.91 -29.24
N GLY A 180 17.09 13.98 -28.29
CA GLY A 180 17.72 15.24 -27.85
C GLY A 180 19.24 15.24 -27.96
N ALA A 181 19.83 14.79 -29.07
CA ALA A 181 21.21 15.13 -29.41
C ALA A 181 21.17 16.31 -30.40
N PRO A 182 21.68 17.51 -30.03
CA PRO A 182 21.85 18.56 -31.02
C PRO A 182 22.97 18.14 -31.98
N GLU A 183 22.64 18.03 -33.26
CA GLU A 183 23.65 18.14 -34.31
C GLU A 183 24.21 19.57 -34.30
N SER A 184 25.54 19.66 -34.42
CA SER A 184 26.42 20.84 -34.58
C SER A 184 27.15 21.31 -33.31
#